data_AF-A0A953L1T3-F1
#
_entry.id   AF-A0A953L1T3-F1
#
_cell.length_a   1.000
_cell.length_b   1.000
_cell.length_c   1.000
_cell.angle_alpha   90.00
_cell.angle_beta   90.00
_cell.angle_gamma   90.00
#
_symmetry.space_group_name_H-M   'P 1'
#
loop_
_entity.id
_entity.type
_entity.pdbx_description
1 polymer ?
#
loop_
_entity_poly.entity_id
_entity_poly.type
_entity_poly.pdbx_seq_one_letter_code
_entity_poly.pdbx_strand_id
1 'polypeptide(L)'
;MELQPVKKVSGLSVKEFRKDYMKASMPVILTDFVKTESPAWKKWSYDYFKQLAGDTMVNVYGKEEDSMDRAASAPVDRMTFGEYLDHIEREADGTQVVPVQPDEDQATTGS
;
A
#
# COMPACT_ATOMS: atom_id res chain seq x y z
N MET A 1 4.27 -21.74 -21.06
CA MET A 1 4.69 -21.64 -19.65
C MET A 1 3.44 -21.89 -18.82
N GLU A 2 3.40 -22.97 -18.03
CA GLU A 2 2.22 -23.31 -17.23
C GLU A 2 2.34 -22.68 -15.85
N LEU A 3 1.42 -21.78 -15.52
CA LEU A 3 1.40 -21.13 -14.22
C LEU A 3 0.89 -22.12 -13.17
N GLN A 4 1.69 -22.35 -12.13
CA GLN A 4 1.29 -23.16 -10.99
C GLN A 4 0.56 -22.28 -9.97
N PRO A 5 -0.62 -22.69 -9.47
CA PRO A 5 -1.33 -21.92 -8.47
C PRO A 5 -0.56 -21.92 -7.13
N VAL A 6 -0.51 -20.76 -6.48
CA VAL A 6 0.13 -20.62 -5.16
C VAL A 6 -0.71 -21.34 -4.10
N LYS A 7 -0.05 -22.22 -3.32
CA LYS A 7 -0.72 -22.96 -2.25
C LYS A 7 -1.15 -22.04 -1.11
N LYS A 8 -2.34 -22.30 -0.55
CA LYS A 8 -2.86 -21.66 0.66
C LYS A 8 -2.85 -22.68 1.79
N VAL A 9 -2.27 -22.34 2.93
CA VAL A 9 -2.15 -23.25 4.08
C VAL A 9 -2.46 -22.53 5.39
N SER A 10 -2.99 -23.29 6.35
CA SER A 10 -3.17 -22.89 7.74
C SER A 10 -2.45 -23.84 8.67
N GLY A 11 -2.10 -23.39 9.88
CA GLY A 11 -1.49 -24.19 10.94
C GLY A 11 -0.04 -24.61 10.65
N LEU A 12 0.61 -23.98 9.68
CA LEU A 12 1.95 -24.34 9.25
C LEU A 12 2.98 -24.00 10.33
N SER A 13 3.76 -25.00 10.77
CA SER A 13 4.84 -24.73 11.71
C SER A 13 6.01 -24.01 11.04
N VAL A 14 6.79 -23.25 11.82
CA VAL A 14 8.01 -22.58 11.34
C VAL A 14 9.00 -23.57 10.70
N LYS A 15 9.06 -24.80 11.22
CA LYS A 15 9.96 -25.84 10.72
C LYS A 15 9.52 -26.34 9.34
N GLU A 16 8.23 -26.60 9.16
CA GLU A 16 7.66 -27.00 7.87
C GLU A 16 7.76 -25.87 6.85
N PHE A 17 7.43 -24.64 7.25
CA PHE A 17 7.60 -23.45 6.41
C PHE A 17 9.04 -23.34 5.87
N ARG A 18 10.02 -23.44 6.78
CA ARG A 18 11.42 -23.28 6.39
C ARG A 18 11.91 -24.38 5.46
N LYS A 19 11.47 -25.63 5.69
CA LYS A 19 11.91 -26.79 4.91
C LYS A 19 11.24 -26.81 3.53
N ASP A 20 9.92 -26.66 3.49
CA ASP A 20 9.12 -27.01 2.32
C ASP A 20 8.85 -25.79 1.42
N TYR A 21 8.98 -24.57 1.94
CA TYR A 21 8.68 -23.33 1.19
C TYR A 21 9.89 -22.41 1.10
N MET A 22 10.48 -22.02 2.23
CA MET A 22 11.59 -21.05 2.23
C MET A 22 12.84 -21.59 1.54
N LYS A 23 13.32 -22.78 1.92
CA LYS A 23 14.51 -23.40 1.30
C LYS A 23 14.27 -23.85 -0.13
N ALA A 24 13.03 -24.19 -0.47
CA ALA A 24 12.63 -24.61 -1.80
C ALA A 24 12.34 -23.42 -2.74
N SER A 25 12.39 -22.17 -2.24
CA SER A 25 12.00 -20.96 -2.97
C SER A 25 10.59 -21.05 -3.56
N MET A 26 9.68 -21.69 -2.83
CA MET A 26 8.31 -21.94 -3.26
C MET A 26 7.37 -20.95 -2.57
N PRO A 27 6.57 -20.16 -3.32
CA PRO A 27 5.63 -19.22 -2.73
C PRO A 27 4.48 -19.97 -2.03
N VAL A 28 4.01 -19.40 -0.92
CA VAL A 28 2.88 -19.92 -0.15
C VAL A 28 2.13 -18.78 0.53
N ILE A 29 0.81 -18.91 0.58
CA ILE A 29 -0.08 -17.99 1.29
C ILE A 29 -0.43 -18.62 2.64
N LEU A 30 -0.09 -17.92 3.73
CA LEU A 30 -0.45 -18.30 5.10
C LEU A 30 -1.78 -17.65 5.47
N THR A 31 -2.83 -18.43 5.66
CA THR A 31 -4.19 -17.88 5.88
C THR A 31 -4.50 -17.52 7.33
N ASP A 32 -3.70 -18.01 8.27
CA ASP A 32 -3.90 -17.84 9.72
C ASP A 32 -2.68 -17.20 10.42
N PHE A 33 -1.87 -16.46 9.66
CA PHE A 33 -0.68 -15.79 10.19
C PHE A 33 -1.02 -14.73 11.25
N VAL A 34 -2.04 -13.92 10.96
CA VAL A 34 -2.52 -12.89 11.90
C VAL A 34 -3.81 -13.39 12.55
N LYS A 35 -3.73 -13.70 13.84
CA LYS A 35 -4.88 -14.13 14.64
C LYS A 35 -5.92 -13.02 14.83
N THR A 36 -7.20 -13.35 14.78
CA THR A 36 -8.33 -12.40 14.93
C THR A 36 -8.35 -11.71 16.29
N GLU A 37 -7.75 -12.32 17.31
CA GLU A 37 -7.61 -11.75 18.65
C GLU A 37 -6.49 -10.72 18.75
N SER A 38 -5.63 -10.60 17.73
CA SER A 38 -4.50 -9.67 17.78
C SER A 38 -4.97 -8.21 17.80
N PRO A 39 -4.19 -7.30 18.42
CA PRO A 39 -4.55 -5.89 18.49
C PRO A 39 -4.74 -5.24 17.13
N ALA A 40 -4.00 -5.68 16.10
CA ALA A 40 -4.11 -5.14 14.75
C ALA A 40 -5.53 -5.32 14.18
N TRP A 41 -6.14 -6.50 14.35
CA TRP A 41 -7.51 -6.78 13.89
C TRP A 41 -8.57 -5.90 14.54
N LYS A 42 -8.32 -5.39 15.75
CA LYS A 42 -9.29 -4.58 16.51
C LYS A 42 -9.02 -3.09 16.47
N LYS A 43 -7.76 -2.68 16.28
CA LYS A 43 -7.32 -1.29 16.39
C LYS A 43 -7.14 -0.61 15.04
N TRP A 44 -6.79 -1.34 13.98
CA TRP A 44 -6.46 -0.72 12.71
C TRP A 44 -7.74 -0.26 12.01
N SER A 45 -8.02 1.03 12.11
CA SER A 45 -9.02 1.76 11.35
C SER A 45 -8.38 3.03 10.78
N TYR A 46 -9.00 3.64 9.76
CA TYR A 46 -8.52 4.92 9.23
C TYR A 46 -8.47 5.99 10.31
N ASP A 47 -9.48 6.09 11.17
CA ASP A 47 -9.49 7.03 12.31
C ASP A 47 -8.32 6.81 13.27
N TYR A 48 -8.00 5.56 13.59
CA TYR A 48 -6.87 5.23 14.46
C TYR A 48 -5.54 5.68 13.84
N PHE A 49 -5.37 5.46 12.53
CA PHE A 49 -4.17 5.88 11.81
C PHE A 49 -4.06 7.40 11.66
N LYS A 50 -5.18 8.09 11.38
CA LYS A 50 -5.27 9.56 11.35
C LYS A 50 -4.90 10.14 12.72
N GLN A 51 -5.42 9.58 13.80
CA GLN A 51 -5.06 10.03 15.16
C GLN A 51 -3.58 9.84 15.47
N LEU A 52 -2.98 8.71 15.06
CA LEU A 52 -1.61 8.38 15.42
C LEU A 52 -0.57 9.12 14.59
N ALA A 53 -0.83 9.28 13.29
CA ALA A 53 0.17 9.72 12.32
C ALA A 53 -0.42 10.57 11.19
N GLY A 54 -1.65 11.10 11.33
CA GLY A 54 -2.35 11.86 10.30
C GLY A 54 -1.53 13.03 9.76
N ASP A 55 -0.84 13.76 10.63
CA ASP A 55 -0.02 14.93 10.28
C ASP A 55 1.33 14.56 9.62
N THR A 56 1.63 13.28 9.42
CA THR A 56 2.89 12.83 8.81
C THR A 56 2.84 13.06 7.31
N MET A 57 3.78 13.83 6.77
CA MET A 57 3.92 13.99 5.31
C MET A 57 4.36 12.67 4.67
N VAL A 58 3.61 12.23 3.66
CA VAL A 58 3.89 11.01 2.88
C VAL A 58 4.01 11.32 1.39
N ASN A 59 4.85 10.55 0.71
CA ASN A 59 4.94 10.55 -0.73
C ASN A 59 3.84 9.63 -1.30
N VAL A 60 3.05 10.13 -2.23
CA VAL A 60 2.01 9.37 -2.93
C VAL A 60 2.53 8.96 -4.30
N TYR A 61 2.46 7.66 -4.57
CA TYR A 61 2.81 7.08 -5.86
C TYR A 61 1.53 6.72 -6.60
N GLY A 62 1.40 7.19 -7.84
CA GLY A 62 0.19 6.99 -8.65
C GLY A 62 0.04 5.55 -9.16
N LYS A 63 -1.08 5.27 -9.83
CA LYS A 63 -1.24 4.07 -10.66
C LYS A 63 -0.33 4.18 -11.89
N GLU A 64 0.93 3.84 -11.71
CA GLU A 64 1.91 3.80 -12.79
C GLU A 64 1.54 2.68 -13.76
N GLU A 65 1.31 3.05 -15.03
CA GLU A 65 1.23 2.08 -16.13
C GLU A 65 2.49 1.21 -16.16
N ASP A 66 2.30 -0.03 -16.63
CA ASP A 66 3.17 -1.19 -16.48
C ASP A 66 4.61 -1.12 -17.07
N SER A 67 5.27 0.02 -17.13
CA SER A 67 6.65 0.13 -17.65
C SER A 67 7.68 -0.49 -16.69
N MET A 68 8.69 -1.18 -17.22
CA MET A 68 9.62 -2.04 -16.47
C MET A 68 10.76 -1.28 -15.74
N ASP A 69 10.74 0.06 -15.70
CA ASP A 69 11.87 0.90 -15.25
C ASP A 69 11.61 1.57 -13.88
N ARG A 70 10.99 0.81 -12.96
CA ARG A 70 10.26 1.30 -11.77
C ARG A 70 11.12 1.61 -10.53
N ALA A 71 12.44 1.55 -10.61
CA ALA A 71 13.28 1.72 -9.42
C ALA A 71 13.42 3.20 -8.98
N ALA A 72 12.97 4.16 -9.80
CA ALA A 72 13.25 5.58 -9.61
C ALA A 72 12.09 6.53 -9.95
N SER A 73 10.84 6.06 -9.97
CA SER A 73 9.70 6.95 -10.20
C SER A 73 9.63 8.03 -9.10
N ALA A 74 9.65 9.30 -9.48
CA ALA A 74 9.43 10.40 -8.56
C ALA A 74 8.00 10.32 -7.99
N PRO A 75 7.77 10.72 -6.73
CA PRO A 75 6.43 10.72 -6.17
C PRO A 75 5.53 11.64 -7.01
N VAL A 76 4.32 11.16 -7.30
CA VAL A 76 3.33 11.91 -8.10
C VAL A 76 2.77 13.07 -7.28
N ASP A 77 2.73 12.92 -5.96
CA ASP A 77 2.26 13.96 -5.04
C ASP A 77 2.85 13.79 -3.62
N ARG A 78 2.68 14.81 -2.77
CA ARG A 78 2.98 14.80 -1.33
C ARG A 78 1.82 15.40 -0.56
N MET A 79 1.27 14.63 0.37
CA MET A 79 0.18 15.06 1.25
C MET A 79 0.38 14.49 2.65
N THR A 80 -0.43 14.94 3.61
CA THR A 80 -0.44 14.32 4.93
C THR A 80 -1.03 12.91 4.85
N PHE A 81 -0.60 12.01 5.74
CA PHE A 81 -1.12 10.65 5.78
C PHE A 81 -2.63 10.63 6.03
N GLY A 82 -3.15 11.60 6.79
CA GLY A 82 -4.58 11.76 7.01
C GLY A 82 -5.34 12.05 5.72
N GLU A 83 -4.88 13.04 4.95
CA GLU A 83 -5.46 13.39 3.64
C GLU A 83 -5.39 12.22 2.66
N TYR A 84 -4.30 11.44 2.69
CA TYR A 84 -4.17 10.24 1.86
C TYR A 84 -5.18 9.15 2.24
N LEU A 85 -5.42 8.93 3.53
CA LEU A 85 -6.43 7.98 3.99
C LEU A 85 -7.84 8.43 3.61
N ASP A 86 -8.14 9.73 3.73
CA ASP A 86 -9.41 10.32 3.25
C ASP A 86 -9.58 10.12 1.74
N HIS A 87 -8.49 10.25 0.98
CA HIS A 87 -8.49 10.03 -0.47
C HIS A 87 -8.82 8.58 -0.83
N ILE A 88 -8.16 7.60 -0.20
CA ILE A 88 -8.44 6.17 -0.42
C ILE A 88 -9.88 5.82 -0.08
N GLU A 89 -10.39 6.32 1.04
CA GLU A 89 -11.76 6.08 1.49
C GLU A 89 -12.79 6.56 0.45
N ARG A 90 -12.58 7.77 -0.09
CA ARG A 90 -13.43 8.35 -1.14
C ARG A 90 -13.33 7.62 -2.49
N GLU A 91 -12.14 7.19 -2.89
CA GLU A 91 -11.94 6.43 -4.14
C GLU A 91 -12.49 5.01 -4.07
N ALA A 92 -12.40 4.35 -2.89
CA ALA A 92 -12.95 3.03 -2.66
C ALA A 92 -14.48 3.01 -2.84
N ASP A 93 -15.14 4.12 -2.52
CA ASP A 93 -16.57 4.36 -2.75
C ASP A 93 -16.91 4.73 -4.22
N GLY A 94 -15.93 4.69 -5.12
CA GLY A 94 -16.13 4.87 -6.57
C GLY A 94 -16.06 6.33 -7.06
N THR A 95 -15.69 7.28 -6.21
CA THR A 95 -15.51 8.68 -6.64
C THR A 95 -14.09 8.86 -7.15
N GLN A 96 -13.90 8.85 -8.48
CA GLN A 96 -12.62 9.22 -9.08
C GLN A 96 -12.38 10.72 -8.88
N VAL A 97 -11.45 11.04 -7.99
CA VAL A 97 -10.93 12.39 -7.83
C VAL A 97 -9.66 12.50 -8.67
N VAL A 98 -9.76 13.28 -9.75
CA VAL A 98 -8.58 13.69 -10.51
C VAL A 98 -7.74 14.57 -9.57
N PRO A 99 -6.46 14.26 -9.30
CA PRO A 99 -5.63 15.16 -8.51
C PRO A 99 -5.59 16.51 -9.23
N VAL A 100 -6.06 17.55 -8.54
CA VAL A 100 -5.94 18.92 -9.00
C VAL A 100 -4.46 19.25 -8.85
N GLN A 101 -3.74 19.31 -9.97
CA GLN A 101 -2.37 19.81 -9.94
C GLN A 101 -2.38 21.20 -9.31
N PRO A 102 -1.51 21.50 -8.33
CA PRO A 102 -1.41 22.85 -7.82
C PRO A 102 -1.09 23.75 -9.00
N ASP A 103 -1.95 24.76 -9.23
CA ASP A 103 -1.70 25.80 -10.22
C ASP A 103 -0.28 26.32 -9.99
N GLU A 104 0.59 26.20 -11.00
CA GLU A 104 1.83 26.95 -11.08
C GLU A 104 1.47 28.43 -11.22
N ASP A 105 1.07 29.07 -10.12
CA ASP A 105 0.79 30.49 -10.10
C ASP A 105 2.13 31.25 -10.04
N GLN A 106 2.50 31.76 -11.21
CA GLN A 106 3.18 33.02 -11.44
C GLN A 106 4.48 33.27 -10.64
N ALA A 107 5.61 32.89 -11.23
CA ALA A 107 6.87 33.59 -10.99
C ALA A 107 7.14 34.57 -12.15
N THR A 108 7.03 35.84 -11.81
CA THR A 108 7.39 37.00 -12.62
C THR A 108 8.82 36.91 -13.15
N THR A 109 9.07 37.33 -14.39
CA THR A 109 10.28 38.13 -14.65
C THR A 109 9.95 39.10 -15.77
N GLY A 110 9.82 40.37 -15.39
CA GLY A 110 9.94 41.45 -16.35
C GLY A 110 11.40 41.57 -16.76
N SER A 111 11.62 41.88 -18.04
CA SER A 111 12.62 42.85 -18.49
C SER A 111 12.33 43.24 -19.93
#